data_AF-A0A8X6IVH2-F1
#
_entry.id   AF-A0A8X6IVH2-F1
#
_cell.length_a   1.000
_cell.length_b   1.000
_cell.length_c   1.000
_cell.angle_alpha   90.00
_cell.angle_beta   90.00
_cell.angle_gamma   90.00
#
_symmetry.space_group_name_H-M   'P 1'
#
loop_
_entity.id
_entity.type
_entity.pdbx_description
1 polymer ?
#
loop_
_entity_poly.entity_id
_entity_poly.type
_entity_poly.pdbx_seq_one_letter_code
_entity_poly.pdbx_strand_id
1 'polypeptide(L)'
;PSMDIFQSLSLVLQTASALAVAECAFGFEHRDLHLGNWLIRPTEKQWLSYSTRQWRWSIPTFGVQAFLIDFTMSRIQIGQCYIRY
;
A
#
# COMPACT_ATOMS: atom_id res chain seq x y z
N PRO A 1 -23.94 0.23 2.02
CA PRO A 1 -23.51 1.62 2.30
C PRO A 1 -22.65 2.14 1.15
N SER A 2 -23.00 3.29 0.59
CA SER A 2 -22.13 3.99 -0.37
C SER A 2 -20.85 4.43 0.33
N MET A 3 -19.70 4.23 -0.32
CA MET A 3 -18.40 4.64 0.21
C MET A 3 -18.31 6.16 0.30
N ASP A 4 -17.89 6.68 1.45
CA ASP A 4 -17.71 8.12 1.65
C ASP A 4 -16.42 8.63 0.96
N ILE A 5 -16.33 9.95 0.72
CA ILE A 5 -15.17 10.56 0.07
C ILE A 5 -13.89 10.41 0.91
N PHE A 6 -13.99 10.46 2.24
CA PHE A 6 -12.83 10.27 3.11
C PHE A 6 -12.34 8.83 3.11
N GLN A 7 -13.27 7.87 3.06
CA GLN A 7 -12.94 6.46 2.87
C GLN A 7 -12.25 6.21 1.53
N SER A 8 -12.79 6.78 0.45
CA SER A 8 -12.23 6.65 -0.89
C SER A 8 -10.80 7.21 -0.96
N LEU A 9 -10.59 8.43 -0.46
CA LEU A 9 -9.27 9.06 -0.42
C LEU A 9 -8.30 8.25 0.45
N SER A 10 -8.74 7.78 1.61
CA SER A 10 -7.91 6.96 2.50
C SER A 10 -7.45 5.69 1.81
N LEU A 11 -8.35 4.97 1.12
CA LEU A 11 -7.99 3.74 0.42
C LEU A 11 -6.93 3.99 -0.65
N VAL A 12 -7.06 5.05 -1.44
CA VAL A 12 -6.05 5.44 -2.45
C VAL A 12 -4.70 5.71 -1.77
N LEU A 13 -4.70 6.49 -0.68
CA LEU A 13 -3.47 6.81 0.06
C LEU A 13 -2.84 5.57 0.70
N GLN A 14 -3.63 4.65 1.24
CA GLN A 14 -3.16 3.39 1.81
C GLN A 14 -2.47 2.54 0.74
N THR A 15 -3.10 2.38 -0.42
CA THR A 15 -2.54 1.67 -1.57
C THR A 15 -1.24 2.31 -2.05
N ALA A 16 -1.23 3.63 -2.27
CA ALA A 16 -0.05 4.36 -2.69
C ALA A 16 1.10 4.24 -1.67
N SER A 17 0.79 4.29 -0.37
CA SER A 17 1.78 4.15 0.69
C SER A 17 2.36 2.74 0.77
N ALA A 18 1.53 1.71 0.61
CA ALA A 18 1.98 0.33 0.57
C ALA A 18 2.90 0.08 -0.64
N LEU A 19 2.53 0.59 -1.82
CA LEU A 19 3.36 0.52 -3.03
C LEU A 19 4.68 1.27 -2.85
N ALA A 20 4.66 2.50 -2.32
CA ALA A 20 5.88 3.28 -2.09
C ALA A 20 6.85 2.58 -1.12
N VAL A 21 6.33 1.96 -0.05
CA VAL A 21 7.15 1.17 0.88
C VAL A 21 7.74 -0.05 0.18
N ALA A 22 6.94 -0.80 -0.60
CA ALA A 22 7.40 -1.98 -1.32
C ALA A 22 8.41 -1.63 -2.42
N GLU A 23 8.20 -0.53 -3.15
CA GLU A 23 9.12 -0.01 -4.15
C GLU A 23 10.46 0.36 -3.52
N CYS A 24 10.44 1.13 -2.43
CA CYS A 24 11.65 1.56 -1.72
C CYS A 24 12.43 0.38 -1.13
N ALA A 25 11.75 -0.67 -0.66
CA ALA A 25 12.40 -1.82 -0.02
C ALA A 25 12.88 -2.88 -1.03
N PHE A 26 12.16 -3.06 -2.14
CA PHE A 26 12.33 -4.22 -3.02
C PHE A 26 12.35 -3.89 -4.52
N GLY A 27 12.28 -2.62 -4.92
CA GLY A 27 12.03 -2.25 -6.32
C GLY A 27 10.75 -2.91 -6.84
N PHE A 28 9.74 -3.04 -5.98
CA PHE A 28 8.49 -3.73 -6.28
C PHE A 28 7.64 -2.96 -7.30
N GLU A 29 7.08 -3.69 -8.27
CA GLU A 29 6.09 -3.22 -9.22
C GLU A 29 4.93 -4.24 -9.27
N HIS A 30 3.69 -3.82 -9.05
CA HIS A 30 2.53 -4.76 -9.11
C HIS A 30 2.22 -5.21 -10.54
N ARG A 31 2.35 -4.28 -11.51
CA ARG A 31 2.14 -4.44 -12.98
C ARG A 31 0.75 -4.82 -13.47
N ASP A 32 -0.17 -5.17 -12.58
CA ASP A 32 -1.57 -5.48 -12.92
C ASP A 32 -2.55 -5.01 -11.82
N LEU A 33 -2.45 -3.73 -11.46
CA LEU A 33 -3.27 -3.16 -10.39
C LEU A 33 -4.58 -2.58 -10.93
N HIS A 34 -5.51 -3.46 -11.31
CA HIS A 34 -6.89 -3.08 -11.60
C HIS A 34 -7.79 -3.24 -10.37
N LEU A 35 -9.00 -2.68 -10.40
CA LEU A 35 -9.94 -2.72 -9.27
C LEU A 35 -10.25 -4.14 -8.76
N GLY A 36 -10.23 -5.16 -9.62
CA GLY A 36 -10.40 -6.56 -9.21
C GLY A 36 -9.32 -7.11 -8.29
N ASN A 37 -8.11 -6.51 -8.31
CA ASN A 37 -6.98 -6.88 -7.45
C ASN A 37 -6.85 -5.96 -6.23
N TRP A 38 -7.86 -5.11 -6.01
CA TRP A 38 -7.92 -4.18 -4.90
C TRP A 38 -9.08 -4.52 -3.98
N LEU A 39 -8.78 -5.26 -2.91
CA LEU A 39 -9.75 -5.63 -1.91
C LEU A 39 -9.89 -4.56 -0.83
N ILE A 40 -11.12 -4.31 -0.41
CA ILE A 40 -11.45 -3.37 0.67
C ILE A 40 -12.14 -4.14 1.78
N ARG A 41 -11.68 -3.99 3.03
CA ARG A 41 -12.29 -4.61 4.21
C ARG A 41 -12.52 -3.59 5.32
N PRO A 42 -13.56 -3.76 6.16
CA PRO A 42 -13.69 -2.99 7.39
C PRO A 42 -12.50 -3.21 8.33
N THR A 43 -12.14 -2.21 9.12
CA THR A 43 -11.09 -2.28 10.13
C THR A 43 -11.43 -1.44 11.35
N GLU A 44 -11.07 -1.92 12.54
CA GLU A 44 -11.20 -1.16 13.79
C GLU A 44 -9.98 -0.25 14.04
N LYS A 45 -8.90 -0.43 13.28
CA LYS A 45 -7.72 0.43 13.38
C LYS A 45 -8.07 1.82 12.92
N GLN A 46 -7.82 2.84 13.74
CA GLN A 46 -8.06 4.23 13.37
C GLN A 46 -7.02 4.77 12.37
N TRP A 47 -5.78 4.27 12.46
CA TRP A 47 -4.64 4.71 11.66
C TRP A 47 -3.83 3.52 11.16
N LEU A 48 -3.23 3.67 9.98
CA LEU A 48 -2.20 2.77 9.46
C LEU A 48 -0.90 3.53 9.29
N SER A 49 0.18 3.01 9.85
CA SER A 49 1.50 3.63 9.81
C SER A 49 2.37 2.99 8.72
N TYR A 50 3.08 3.82 7.98
CA TYR A 50 3.99 3.44 6.91
C TYR A 50 5.36 4.08 7.15
N SER A 51 6.41 3.40 6.70
CA SER A 51 7.77 3.92 6.81
C SER A 51 8.68 3.41 5.70
N THR A 52 9.51 4.31 5.19
CA THR A 52 10.72 3.98 4.44
C THR A 52 11.94 4.26 5.32
N ARG A 53 13.16 4.08 4.80
CA ARG A 53 14.39 4.45 5.51
C ARG A 53 14.44 5.94 5.88
N GLN A 54 13.79 6.80 5.10
CA GLN A 54 13.87 8.26 5.23
C GLN A 54 12.60 8.88 5.83
N TRP A 55 11.44 8.28 5.62
CA TRP A 55 10.15 8.91 5.91
C TRP A 55 9.26 8.01 6.75
N ARG A 56 8.46 8.63 7.63
CA ARG A 56 7.41 7.96 8.41
C ARG A 56 6.15 8.80 8.36
N TRP A 57 5.00 8.16 8.14
CA TRP A 57 3.70 8.84 8.11
C TRP A 57 2.59 7.86 8.52
N SER A 58 1.40 8.38 8.76
CA SER A 58 0.22 7.57 9.06
C SER A 58 -1.00 8.09 8.30
N ILE A 59 -1.90 7.18 7.94
CA ILE A 59 -3.13 7.48 7.20
C ILE A 59 -4.33 7.10 8.07
N PRO A 60 -5.33 7.99 8.24
CA PRO A 60 -6.56 7.65 8.94
C PRO A 60 -7.38 6.67 8.08
N THR A 61 -7.87 5.59 8.66
CA THR A 61 -8.55 4.52 7.91
C THR A 61 -9.99 4.83 7.56
N PHE A 62 -10.65 5.68 8.35
CA PHE A 62 -12.10 5.88 8.32
C PHE A 62 -12.89 4.55 8.34
N GLY A 63 -12.36 3.57 9.08
CA GLY A 63 -12.97 2.25 9.26
C GLY A 63 -12.79 1.28 8.09
N VAL A 64 -11.98 1.63 7.07
CA VAL A 64 -11.71 0.78 5.90
C VAL A 64 -10.20 0.58 5.66
N GLN A 65 -9.85 -0.60 5.15
CA GLN A 65 -8.47 -0.96 4.82
C GLN A 65 -8.36 -1.58 3.42
N ALA A 66 -7.39 -1.10 2.66
CA ALA A 66 -7.02 -1.62 1.35
C ALA A 66 -6.07 -2.83 1.46
N PHE A 67 -6.26 -3.81 0.58
CA PHE A 67 -5.37 -4.95 0.39
C PHE A 67 -5.15 -5.18 -1.11
N LEU A 68 -3.89 -5.27 -1.51
CA LEU A 68 -3.51 -5.68 -2.86
C LEU A 68 -3.35 -7.20 -2.91
N ILE A 69 -3.84 -7.81 -3.98
CA ILE A 69 -3.77 -9.25 -4.21
C ILE A 69 -3.33 -9.53 -5.65
N ASP A 70 -3.10 -10.82 -5.94
CA ASP A 70 -2.67 -11.31 -7.25
C ASP A 70 -1.38 -10.66 -7.75
N PHE A 71 -0.26 -11.22 -7.27
CA PHE A 71 1.08 -10.77 -7.64
C PHE A 71 1.66 -11.55 -8.82
N THR A 72 0.82 -12.22 -9.63
CA THR A 72 1.28 -13.11 -10.72
C THR A 72 2.14 -12.39 -11.75
N MET A 73 1.80 -11.14 -12.07
CA MET A 73 2.56 -10.29 -13.00
C MET A 73 3.52 -9.33 -12.30
N SER A 74 3.61 -9.37 -10.97
CA SER A 74 4.46 -8.46 -10.21
C SER A 74 5.95 -8.73 -10.41
N ARG A 75 6.74 -7.70 -10.17
CA ARG A 75 8.21 -7.76 -10.21
C ARG A 75 8.78 -7.25 -8.89
N ILE A 76 9.88 -7.85 -8.46
CA ILE A 76 10.80 -7.29 -7.48
C ILE A 76 12.20 -7.23 -8.10
N GLN A 77 13.02 -6.31 -7.62
CA GLN A 77 14.42 -6.22 -7.99
C GLN A 77 15.27 -6.97 -6.95
N ILE A 78 15.79 -8.14 -7.35
CA ILE A 78 16.72 -8.91 -6.54
C ILE A 78 18.14 -8.47 -6.90
N GLY A 79 18.95 -8.08 -5.90
CA GLY A 79 20.39 -7.85 -6.07
C GLY A 79 20.90 -6.40 -6.03
N GLN A 80 20.05 -5.39 -5.75
CA GLN A 80 20.50 -4.03 -5.37
C GLN A 80 20.39 -3.78 -3.87
N CYS A 81 20.68 -4.80 -3.06
CA CYS A 81 20.97 -4.61 -1.66
C CYS A 81 22.40 -4.08 -1.53
N TYR A 82 22.62 -2.79 -1.79
CA TYR A 82 23.76 -2.11 -1.20
C TYR A 82 23.45 -1.92 0.28
N ILE A 83 23.70 -2.97 1.09
CA ILE A 83 23.95 -2.77 2.51
C ILE A 83 25.27 -1.99 2.59
N ARG A 84 25.19 -0.66 2.45
CA ARG A 84 26.21 0.21 3.00
C ARG A 84 25.90 0.35 4.47
N TYR A 85 26.72 -0.34 5.27
CA TYR A 85 26.91 -0.11 6.69
C TYR A 85 27.19 1.37 6.96
#